data_AF-A0A6A6U1I7-F1
#
_entry.id   AF-A0A6A6U1I7-F1
#
_cell.length_a   1.000
_cell.length_b   1.000
_cell.length_c   1.000
_cell.angle_alpha   90.00
_cell.angle_beta   90.00
_cell.angle_gamma   90.00
#
_symmetry.space_group_name_H-M   'P 1'
#
loop_
_entity.id
_entity.type
_entity.pdbx_description
1 polymer ?
#
loop_
_entity_poly.entity_id
_entity_poly.type
_entity_poly.pdbx_seq_one_letter_code
_entity_poly.pdbx_strand_id
1 'polypeptide(L)'
;MQITTLLIAAATAAVASARIDGIAVPQTIKPGDGFNARILTENYIQSVYDVATAFGVAPGSGFEGSLGTVIGSFYLGPEQSNVLGNITKWVTLPNNTPAGKAVISASFFSLYGAGAAPTIETHNVTITVGDSTSTTYVSSFGGVGS
;
A
#
# COMPACT_ATOMS: atom_id res chain seq x y z
N MET A 1 4.29 -60.92 -14.72
CA MET A 1 4.70 -59.57 -15.17
C MET A 1 4.30 -58.59 -14.09
N GLN A 2 5.25 -57.99 -13.37
CA GLN A 2 4.95 -56.94 -12.39
C GLN A 2 5.05 -55.59 -13.08
N ILE A 3 3.96 -54.82 -13.01
CA ILE A 3 3.90 -53.44 -13.49
C ILE A 3 4.15 -52.55 -12.28
N THR A 4 5.32 -51.90 -12.24
CA THR A 4 5.70 -50.96 -11.18
C THR A 4 5.11 -49.59 -11.51
N THR A 5 4.09 -49.16 -10.77
CA THR A 5 3.46 -47.84 -10.94
C THR A 5 4.30 -46.77 -10.23
N LEU A 6 4.90 -45.84 -10.97
CA LEU A 6 5.48 -44.63 -10.38
C LEU A 6 4.34 -43.67 -9.99
N LEU A 7 4.15 -43.42 -8.69
CA LEU A 7 3.36 -42.28 -8.24
C LEU A 7 4.18 -41.00 -8.39
N ILE A 8 3.80 -40.14 -9.33
CA ILE A 8 4.30 -38.77 -9.42
C ILE A 8 3.53 -37.95 -8.38
N ALA A 9 4.18 -37.59 -7.28
CA ALA A 9 3.62 -36.64 -6.33
C ALA A 9 3.64 -35.23 -6.97
N ALA A 10 2.48 -34.73 -7.35
CA ALA A 10 2.33 -33.34 -7.78
C ALA A 10 2.55 -32.44 -6.56
N ALA A 11 3.68 -31.74 -6.50
CA ALA A 11 3.90 -30.69 -5.51
C ALA A 11 2.92 -29.54 -5.81
N THR A 12 1.86 -29.41 -5.01
CA THR A 12 1.04 -28.21 -4.99
C THR A 12 1.91 -27.08 -4.45
N ALA A 13 2.37 -26.18 -5.32
CA ALA A 13 2.96 -24.93 -4.89
C ALA A 13 1.89 -24.19 -4.07
N ALA A 14 2.14 -23.99 -2.77
CA ALA A 14 1.30 -23.12 -1.97
C ALA A 14 1.40 -21.71 -2.58
N VAL A 15 0.32 -21.24 -3.19
CA VAL A 15 0.21 -19.85 -3.61
C VAL A 15 0.17 -19.05 -2.32
N ALA A 16 1.28 -18.39 -1.98
CA ALA A 16 1.30 -17.48 -0.86
C ALA A 16 0.30 -16.36 -1.17
N SER A 17 -0.74 -16.25 -0.35
CA SER A 17 -1.67 -15.13 -0.42
C SER A 17 -1.15 -13.97 0.42
N ALA A 18 -1.33 -12.75 -0.09
CA ALA A 18 -0.92 -11.53 0.57
C ALA A 18 -2.05 -10.50 0.49
N ARG A 19 -2.07 -9.59 1.46
CA ARG A 19 -2.97 -8.44 1.44
C ARG A 19 -2.18 -7.15 1.60
N ILE A 20 -2.79 -6.05 1.16
CA ILE A 20 -2.33 -4.71 1.55
C ILE A 20 -2.60 -4.54 3.04
N ASP A 21 -1.59 -4.06 3.73
CA ASP A 21 -1.64 -3.86 5.17
C ASP A 21 -1.35 -2.38 5.50
N GLY A 22 -0.63 -1.65 4.64
CA GLY A 22 -0.40 -0.25 4.95
C GLY A 22 0.32 0.55 3.89
N ILE A 23 0.79 1.71 4.30
CA ILE A 23 1.64 2.57 3.48
C ILE A 23 2.87 3.04 4.25
N ALA A 24 3.93 3.34 3.51
CA ALA A 24 5.10 4.05 4.00
C ALA A 24 5.52 5.14 3.02
N VAL A 25 5.87 6.30 3.57
CA VAL A 25 6.28 7.50 2.82
C VAL A 25 7.47 8.17 3.51
N PRO A 26 8.22 9.05 2.83
CA PRO A 26 9.26 9.83 3.50
C PRO A 26 8.71 10.62 4.69
N GLN A 27 9.47 10.64 5.79
CA GLN A 27 9.12 11.33 7.03
C GLN A 27 8.98 12.84 6.85
N THR A 28 9.83 13.41 6.00
CA THR A 28 9.76 14.81 5.61
C THR A 28 9.67 14.89 4.09
N ILE A 29 8.75 15.71 3.58
CA ILE A 29 8.56 15.89 2.13
C ILE A 29 8.52 17.38 1.84
N LYS A 30 9.26 17.80 0.81
CA LYS A 30 9.23 19.18 0.34
C LYS A 30 8.03 19.40 -0.60
N PRO A 31 7.25 20.49 -0.46
CA PRO A 31 6.24 20.85 -1.44
C PRO A 31 6.82 20.93 -2.85
N GLY A 32 6.15 20.30 -3.81
CA GLY A 32 6.59 20.21 -5.20
C GLY A 32 7.46 19.02 -5.54
N ASP A 33 8.07 18.38 -4.55
CA ASP A 33 8.88 17.19 -4.80
C ASP A 33 7.99 15.98 -5.06
N GLY A 34 8.46 15.13 -5.98
CA GLY A 34 7.93 13.78 -6.15
C GLY A 34 8.63 12.79 -5.21
N PHE A 35 7.90 11.78 -4.77
CA PHE A 35 8.39 10.76 -3.86
C PHE A 35 7.78 9.39 -4.14
N ASN A 36 8.50 8.36 -3.71
CA ASN A 36 8.05 6.98 -3.76
C ASN A 36 7.19 6.66 -2.54
N ALA A 37 5.88 6.54 -2.72
CA ALA A 37 4.97 5.95 -1.74
C ALA A 37 5.04 4.42 -1.86
N ARG A 38 5.28 3.75 -0.74
CA ARG A 38 5.34 2.28 -0.65
C ARG A 38 4.03 1.79 -0.07
N ILE A 39 3.35 0.93 -0.81
CA ILE A 39 2.24 0.14 -0.31
C ILE A 39 2.84 -1.12 0.30
N LEU A 40 2.55 -1.35 1.57
CA LEU A 40 3.06 -2.45 2.36
C LEU A 40 2.11 -3.64 2.23
N THR A 41 2.67 -4.82 2.03
CA THR A 41 1.90 -6.07 1.96
C THR A 41 2.39 -7.06 3.01
N GLU A 42 1.49 -7.90 3.49
CA GLU A 42 1.80 -8.97 4.43
C GLU A 42 1.22 -10.32 3.98
N ASN A 43 1.71 -11.41 4.58
CA ASN A 43 1.13 -12.73 4.38
C ASN A 43 -0.31 -12.77 4.89
N TYR A 44 -1.20 -13.38 4.12
CA TYR A 44 -2.60 -13.52 4.47
C TYR A 44 -3.13 -14.90 4.11
N ILE A 45 -4.11 -15.42 4.84
CA ILE A 45 -4.62 -16.80 4.66
C ILE A 45 -5.63 -16.92 3.51
N GLN A 46 -6.15 -15.80 3.01
CA GLN A 46 -7.13 -15.78 1.91
C GLN A 46 -6.60 -15.02 0.70
N SER A 47 -7.05 -15.39 -0.49
CA SER A 47 -6.77 -14.61 -1.70
C SER A 47 -7.43 -13.23 -1.65
N VAL A 48 -6.65 -12.20 -1.96
CA VAL A 48 -7.13 -10.83 -2.13
C VAL A 48 -6.94 -10.39 -3.57
N TYR A 49 -7.92 -9.67 -4.11
CA TYR A 49 -7.80 -8.99 -5.39
C TYR A 49 -7.80 -7.47 -5.20
N ASP A 50 -6.62 -6.86 -5.18
CA ASP A 50 -6.43 -5.42 -5.04
C ASP A 50 -6.68 -4.73 -6.38
N VAL A 51 -7.77 -3.96 -6.45
CA VAL A 51 -8.24 -3.35 -7.69
C VAL A 51 -7.49 -2.04 -7.94
N ALA A 52 -7.60 -1.10 -7.01
CA ALA A 52 -7.11 0.25 -7.18
C ALA A 52 -6.80 0.93 -5.84
N THR A 53 -6.03 2.01 -5.91
CA THR A 53 -5.73 2.85 -4.76
C THR A 53 -5.75 4.33 -5.13
N ALA A 54 -6.07 5.18 -4.16
CA ALA A 54 -5.96 6.63 -4.27
C ALA A 54 -5.19 7.19 -3.07
N PHE A 55 -4.24 8.07 -3.34
CA PHE A 55 -3.45 8.79 -2.35
C PHE A 55 -3.94 10.22 -2.23
N GLY A 56 -3.95 10.73 -1.00
CA GLY A 56 -4.24 12.13 -0.73
C GLY A 56 -3.41 12.69 0.41
N VAL A 57 -3.44 14.01 0.52
CA VAL A 57 -2.77 14.77 1.58
C VAL A 57 -3.74 15.74 2.23
N ALA A 58 -3.65 15.85 3.56
CA ALA A 58 -4.36 16.85 4.34
C ALA A 58 -3.41 17.55 5.32
N PRO A 59 -3.37 18.89 5.37
CA PRO A 59 -2.60 19.63 6.39
C PRO A 59 -3.13 19.36 7.81
N GLY A 60 -2.25 19.47 8.81
CA GLY A 60 -2.59 19.23 10.21
C GLY A 60 -2.93 17.76 10.48
N SER A 61 -4.05 17.52 11.17
CA SER A 61 -4.57 16.18 11.46
C SER A 61 -5.43 15.59 10.33
N GLY A 62 -5.77 16.39 9.31
CA GLY A 62 -6.77 16.02 8.32
C GLY A 62 -8.16 15.77 8.89
N PHE A 63 -9.02 15.15 8.08
CA PHE A 63 -10.35 14.67 8.47
C PHE A 63 -10.37 13.15 8.37
N GLU A 64 -10.87 12.49 9.41
CA GLU A 64 -10.91 11.03 9.48
C GLU A 64 -11.72 10.43 8.32
N GLY A 65 -11.20 9.36 7.71
CA GLY A 65 -11.84 8.71 6.56
C GLY A 65 -11.77 9.50 5.24
N SER A 66 -11.11 10.68 5.22
CA SER A 66 -10.92 11.47 4.01
C SER A 66 -9.46 11.46 3.53
N LEU A 67 -9.29 11.55 2.21
CA LEU A 67 -7.99 11.70 1.58
C LEU A 67 -7.50 13.15 1.56
N GLY A 68 -8.36 14.14 1.84
CA GLY A 68 -8.02 15.54 1.62
C GLY A 68 -7.84 15.84 0.12
N THR A 69 -6.73 16.48 -0.24
CA THR A 69 -6.39 16.73 -1.64
C THR A 69 -5.81 15.46 -2.26
N VAL A 70 -6.44 14.94 -3.33
CA VAL A 70 -5.95 13.75 -4.05
C VAL A 70 -4.67 14.09 -4.81
N ILE A 71 -3.62 13.29 -4.59
CA ILE A 71 -2.27 13.49 -5.16
C ILE A 71 -1.83 12.34 -6.08
N GLY A 72 -2.64 11.27 -6.16
CA GLY A 72 -2.41 10.17 -7.08
C GLY A 72 -3.52 9.14 -7.02
N SER A 73 -3.70 8.42 -8.11
CA SER A 73 -4.57 7.24 -8.18
C SER A 73 -3.96 6.22 -9.12
N PHE A 74 -4.08 4.94 -8.76
CA PHE A 74 -3.41 3.86 -9.45
C PHE A 74 -4.31 2.64 -9.54
N TYR A 75 -4.34 2.03 -10.72
CA TYR A 75 -4.78 0.66 -10.87
C TYR A 75 -3.66 -0.27 -10.36
N LEU A 76 -4.03 -1.26 -9.56
CA LEU A 76 -3.12 -2.29 -9.04
C LEU A 76 -3.29 -3.56 -9.88
N GLY A 77 -4.52 -4.07 -9.95
CA GLY A 77 -4.87 -5.18 -10.83
C GLY A 77 -4.16 -6.49 -10.48
N PRO A 78 -4.27 -7.51 -11.35
CA PRO A 78 -3.77 -8.85 -11.05
C PRO A 78 -2.24 -8.91 -10.89
N GLU A 79 -1.50 -7.99 -11.50
CA GLU A 79 -0.03 -7.96 -11.46
C GLU A 79 0.54 -7.47 -10.13
N GLN A 80 -0.24 -6.66 -9.39
CA GLN A 80 0.19 -6.05 -8.13
C GLN A 80 -0.71 -6.43 -6.97
N SER A 81 -1.58 -7.41 -7.19
CA SER A 81 -2.47 -7.96 -6.17
C SER A 81 -1.89 -9.24 -5.61
N ASN A 82 -2.12 -9.50 -4.32
CA ASN A 82 -1.74 -10.77 -3.69
C ASN A 82 -0.23 -11.09 -3.83
N VAL A 83 0.61 -10.04 -3.81
CA VAL A 83 2.07 -10.15 -3.92
C VAL A 83 2.74 -9.90 -2.58
N LEU A 84 3.73 -10.73 -2.24
CA LEU A 84 4.62 -10.48 -1.12
C LEU A 84 5.75 -9.56 -1.56
N GLY A 85 5.75 -8.33 -1.04
CA GLY A 85 6.70 -7.29 -1.39
C GLY A 85 6.04 -5.94 -1.60
N ASN A 86 6.77 -4.88 -1.23
CA ASN A 86 6.24 -3.52 -1.31
C ASN A 86 5.96 -3.11 -2.76
N ILE A 87 4.77 -2.56 -2.99
CA ILE A 87 4.40 -1.97 -4.28
C ILE A 87 4.73 -0.49 -4.22
N THR A 88 5.60 -0.02 -5.12
CA THR A 88 6.02 1.38 -5.13
C THR A 88 5.24 2.17 -6.18
N LYS A 89 4.71 3.33 -5.77
CA LYS A 89 4.02 4.28 -6.65
C LYS A 89 4.63 5.66 -6.49
N TRP A 90 4.87 6.33 -7.61
CA TRP A 90 5.37 7.71 -7.63
C TRP A 90 4.21 8.68 -7.46
N VAL A 91 4.30 9.57 -6.47
CA VAL A 91 3.33 10.62 -6.19
C VAL A 91 4.06 11.95 -5.98
N THR A 92 3.35 13.06 -6.17
CA THR A 92 3.94 14.40 -6.02
C THR A 92 3.18 15.18 -4.96
N LEU A 93 3.90 15.79 -4.02
CA LEU A 93 3.28 16.68 -3.04
C LEU A 93 2.95 18.03 -3.71
N PRO A 94 1.72 18.56 -3.63
CA PRO A 94 1.39 19.85 -4.22
C PRO A 94 2.27 20.98 -3.68
N ASN A 95 2.73 21.87 -4.58
CA ASN A 95 3.59 23.03 -4.26
C ASN A 95 3.00 23.96 -3.19
N ASN A 96 1.68 23.99 -3.06
CA ASN A 96 0.95 24.85 -2.13
C ASN A 96 0.63 24.15 -0.79
N THR A 97 1.20 22.98 -0.52
CA THR A 97 1.02 22.29 0.76
C THR A 97 1.67 23.12 1.88
N PRO A 98 0.93 23.55 2.91
CA PRO A 98 1.49 24.31 4.02
C PRO A 98 2.59 23.56 4.76
N ALA A 99 3.64 24.26 5.18
CA ALA A 99 4.68 23.71 6.03
C ALA A 99 4.12 23.27 7.40
N GLY A 100 4.75 22.25 8.01
CA GLY A 100 4.32 21.70 9.30
C GLY A 100 3.81 20.27 9.19
N LYS A 101 2.94 19.85 10.11
CA LYS A 101 2.39 18.49 10.10
C LYS A 101 1.35 18.34 9.00
N ALA A 102 1.38 17.20 8.32
CA ALA A 102 0.35 16.78 7.37
C ALA A 102 0.16 15.27 7.46
N VAL A 103 -0.99 14.80 6.99
CA VAL A 103 -1.33 13.39 6.91
C VAL A 103 -1.37 12.99 5.44
N ILE A 104 -0.63 11.95 5.09
CA ILE A 104 -0.79 11.24 3.82
C ILE A 104 -1.72 10.06 4.08
N SER A 105 -2.79 9.99 3.31
CA SER A 105 -3.76 8.89 3.37
C SER A 105 -3.76 8.14 2.04
N ALA A 106 -4.00 6.83 2.11
CA ALA A 106 -4.23 6.01 0.93
C ALA A 106 -5.45 5.12 1.17
N SER A 107 -6.38 5.13 0.23
CA SER A 107 -7.57 4.27 0.25
C SER A 107 -7.46 3.20 -0.82
N PHE A 108 -7.72 1.96 -0.45
CA PHE A 108 -7.55 0.76 -1.27
C PHE A 108 -8.90 0.12 -1.51
N PHE A 109 -9.23 -0.13 -2.77
CA PHE A 109 -10.38 -0.93 -3.16
C PHE A 109 -9.92 -2.34 -3.50
N SER A 110 -10.39 -3.31 -2.73
CA SER A 110 -10.00 -4.72 -2.87
C SER A 110 -11.21 -5.65 -2.80
N LEU A 111 -11.08 -6.85 -3.38
CA LEU A 111 -12.10 -7.89 -3.37
C LEU A 111 -11.58 -9.11 -2.61
N TYR A 112 -12.31 -9.58 -1.62
CA TYR A 112 -11.88 -10.65 -0.72
C TYR A 112 -12.62 -11.97 -0.97
N GLY A 113 -11.87 -13.07 -0.88
CA GLY A 113 -12.39 -14.44 -0.87
C GLY A 113 -13.02 -14.88 -2.20
N ALA A 114 -13.60 -16.09 -2.20
CA ALA A 114 -14.17 -16.71 -3.40
C ALA A 114 -15.36 -15.95 -4.00
N GLY A 115 -16.05 -15.15 -3.19
CA GLY A 115 -17.18 -14.33 -3.61
C GLY A 115 -16.81 -12.96 -4.17
N ALA A 116 -15.52 -12.60 -4.19
CA ALA A 116 -15.04 -11.28 -4.59
C ALA A 116 -15.76 -10.13 -3.85
N ALA A 117 -15.87 -10.25 -2.52
CA ALA A 117 -16.59 -9.28 -1.70
C ALA A 117 -15.84 -7.94 -1.66
N PRO A 118 -16.47 -6.82 -2.07
CA PRO A 118 -15.80 -5.52 -2.14
C PRO A 118 -15.52 -4.94 -0.75
N THR A 119 -14.32 -4.40 -0.56
CA THR A 119 -13.89 -3.74 0.68
C THR A 119 -13.09 -2.49 0.33
N ILE A 120 -13.28 -1.43 1.12
CA ILE A 120 -12.44 -0.23 1.08
C ILE A 120 -11.72 -0.10 2.41
N GLU A 121 -10.39 -0.05 2.36
CA GLU A 121 -9.53 0.14 3.52
C GLU A 121 -8.70 1.41 3.36
N THR A 122 -8.56 2.19 4.43
CA THR A 122 -7.81 3.45 4.38
C THR A 122 -6.72 3.44 5.42
N HIS A 123 -5.48 3.66 4.98
CA HIS A 123 -4.32 3.81 5.84
C HIS A 123 -3.82 5.24 5.79
N ASN A 124 -3.29 5.73 6.91
CA ASN A 124 -2.73 7.06 6.98
C ASN A 124 -1.40 7.09 7.73
N VAL A 125 -0.59 8.10 7.42
CA VAL A 125 0.71 8.35 8.02
C VAL A 125 0.89 9.84 8.21
N THR A 126 1.33 10.24 9.41
CA THR A 126 1.70 11.63 9.67
C THR A 126 3.13 11.90 9.23
N ILE A 127 3.31 12.93 8.41
CA ILE A 127 4.60 13.42 7.92
C ILE A 127 4.84 14.87 8.35
N THR A 128 6.04 15.36 8.08
CA THR A 128 6.38 16.77 8.17
C THR A 128 6.57 17.35 6.77
N VAL A 129 5.86 18.41 6.43
CA VAL A 129 6.11 19.23 5.24
C VAL A 129 7.20 20.22 5.57
N GLY A 130 8.33 20.14 4.88
CA GLY A 130 9.54 20.93 5.19
C GLY A 130 10.35 21.31 3.94
N ASP A 131 11.60 21.73 4.13
CA ASP A 131 12.41 22.30 3.04
C ASP A 131 13.17 21.25 2.19
N SER A 132 13.11 19.98 2.59
CA SER A 132 13.76 18.87 1.87
C SER A 132 12.97 17.58 2.01
N THR A 133 13.09 16.71 1.01
CA THR A 133 12.51 15.36 1.05
C THR A 133 13.51 14.37 1.66
N SER A 134 13.11 13.71 2.74
CA SER A 134 13.95 12.78 3.51
C SER A 134 14.10 11.42 2.82
N THR A 135 15.19 10.71 3.12
CA THR A 135 15.37 9.29 2.77
C THR A 135 14.82 8.34 3.83
N THR A 136 14.47 8.85 5.01
CA THR A 136 13.87 8.08 6.11
C THR A 136 12.37 7.95 5.90
N TYR A 137 11.84 6.74 6.04
CA TYR A 137 10.42 6.44 5.86
C TYR A 137 9.70 6.28 7.19
N VAL A 138 8.42 6.64 7.20
CA VAL A 138 7.46 6.38 8.27
C VAL A 138 6.29 5.58 7.70
N SER A 139 5.72 4.67 8.50
CA SER A 139 4.68 3.73 8.10
C SER A 139 3.40 3.89 8.91
N SER A 140 2.28 3.41 8.36
CA SER A 140 0.97 3.40 9.04
C SER A 140 0.91 2.41 10.21
N PHE A 141 1.84 1.46 10.23
CA PHE A 141 2.13 0.63 11.39
C PHE A 141 3.04 1.37 12.34
N GLY A 142 2.54 1.67 13.54
CA GLY A 142 3.34 2.19 14.64
C GLY A 142 4.35 1.14 15.11
N GLY A 143 5.54 1.14 14.51
CA GLY A 143 6.76 0.55 15.05
C GLY A 143 6.88 -0.97 14.97
N VAL A 144 7.53 -1.48 13.94
CA VAL A 144 8.76 -2.28 14.05
C VAL A 144 9.33 -2.47 12.64
N GLY A 145 10.48 -1.87 12.40
CA GLY A 145 11.45 -2.52 11.54
C GLY A 145 12.00 -3.72 12.30
N SER A 146 11.97 -4.87 11.66
CA SER A 146 12.87 -5.99 11.92
C SER A 146 13.00 -6.78 10.64
#